data_AF-A0A5C8J042-F1
#
_entry.id   AF-A0A5C8J042-F1
#
_cell.length_a   1.000
_cell.length_b   1.000
_cell.length_c   1.000
_cell.angle_alpha   90.00
_cell.angle_beta   90.00
_cell.angle_gamma   90.00
#
_symmetry.space_group_name_H-M   'P 1'
#
loop_
_entity.id
_entity.type
_entity.pdbx_description
1 polymer ?
#
loop_
_entity_poly.entity_id
_entity_poly.type
_entity_poly.pdbx_seq_one_letter_code
_entity_poly.pdbx_strand_id
1 'polypeptide(L)'
;MPLSTHPLVRAATSQYRRQLLAWLAVLALPACGQQGADMAEAPQRSELFGSPQAAALYSAASKGDLPRARRLMAEGANPNAFNAREQNLLDVAMVQGDRRAFDGLLELGADPAFLGGARDTSMHFAAQFEDPYWLKAMLTKGASPDARNAMEETPLFAALGPTTDKNVQLLLDAGADVHARSRSRQTLLHKAANINAFGDVARFLELGVDPTAKNDVGNTFQASFFRTPERALNSGAKDARAKVRAWLRAHNIPIEESGQR
;
A
#
# COMPACT_ATOMS: atom_id res chain seq x y z
N MET A 1 22.27 41.03 -21.33
CA MET A 1 21.68 41.50 -20.06
C MET A 1 20.26 42.00 -20.36
N PRO A 2 19.23 41.69 -19.56
CA PRO A 2 18.92 40.41 -18.88
C PRO A 2 17.49 39.93 -19.26
N LEU A 3 17.24 38.65 -19.56
CA LEU A 3 16.87 37.57 -18.63
C LEU A 3 15.92 38.01 -17.50
N SER A 4 14.61 37.95 -17.74
CA SER A 4 13.60 37.89 -16.67
C SER A 4 13.29 36.43 -16.35
N THR A 5 13.99 35.92 -15.35
CA THR A 5 13.64 34.69 -14.64
C THR A 5 12.57 35.00 -13.60
N HIS A 6 11.32 34.55 -13.82
CA HIS A 6 10.30 34.53 -12.77
C HIS A 6 9.93 33.09 -12.37
N PRO A 7 9.75 32.83 -11.06
CA PRO A 7 9.90 31.50 -10.49
C PRO A 7 8.56 30.75 -10.46
N LEU A 8 8.27 29.99 -11.51
CA LEU A 8 7.62 28.69 -11.32
C LEU A 8 8.77 27.72 -11.01
N VAL A 9 8.75 26.88 -9.98
CA VAL A 9 8.40 25.45 -10.19
C VAL A 9 8.43 24.67 -8.84
N ARG A 10 8.66 25.30 -7.68
CA ARG A 10 8.97 24.55 -6.43
C ARG A 10 7.84 24.25 -5.45
N ALA A 11 6.57 24.57 -5.74
CA ALA A 11 5.51 24.57 -4.71
C ALA A 11 4.40 23.50 -4.81
N ALA A 12 4.35 22.65 -5.84
CA ALA A 12 3.20 21.72 -6.03
C ALA A 12 3.53 20.22 -6.03
N THR A 13 4.77 19.82 -5.73
CA THR A 13 5.19 18.41 -5.57
C THR A 13 5.66 18.07 -4.15
N SER A 14 5.55 19.03 -3.22
CA SER A 14 6.00 18.90 -1.82
C SER A 14 4.92 18.37 -0.87
N GLN A 15 3.64 18.51 -1.20
CA GLN A 15 2.53 18.22 -0.27
C GLN A 15 2.21 16.72 -0.15
N TYR A 16 2.61 15.89 -1.12
CA TYR A 16 2.50 14.42 -1.03
C TYR A 16 3.79 13.74 -0.56
N ARG A 17 4.93 14.43 -0.62
CA ARG A 17 6.23 13.89 -0.19
C ARG A 17 6.41 13.91 1.34
N ARG A 18 5.57 14.67 2.06
CA ARG A 18 5.50 14.69 3.53
C ARG A 18 4.36 13.85 4.10
N GLN A 19 3.47 13.31 3.26
CA GLN A 19 2.31 12.53 3.71
C GLN A 19 2.54 11.01 3.71
N LEU A 20 3.73 10.52 3.38
CA LEU A 20 4.11 9.12 3.59
C LEU A 20 4.88 8.88 4.91
N LEU A 21 5.21 9.94 5.65
CA LEU A 21 5.78 9.85 7.01
C LEU A 21 4.79 10.29 8.11
N ALA A 22 3.53 10.55 7.76
CA ALA A 22 2.51 11.06 8.69
C ALA A 22 1.22 10.20 8.74
N TRP A 23 1.31 8.91 8.40
CA TRP A 23 0.23 7.93 8.61
C TRP A 23 0.46 7.00 9.80
N LEU A 24 1.41 7.34 10.69
CA LEU A 24 1.59 6.73 12.01
C LEU A 24 1.62 7.78 13.13
N ALA A 25 0.74 8.78 13.08
CA ALA A 25 0.55 9.75 14.16
C ALA A 25 -0.92 9.85 14.56
N VAL A 26 -1.18 9.35 15.78
CA VAL A 26 -2.35 9.44 16.67
C VAL A 26 -3.36 10.55 16.35
N LEU A 27 -4.65 10.18 16.22
CA LEU A 27 -5.77 11.11 16.38
C LEU A 27 -6.28 11.10 17.82
N ALA A 28 -5.84 12.08 18.61
CA ALA A 28 -6.59 12.56 19.77
C ALA A 28 -6.28 14.05 19.92
N LEU A 29 -7.28 14.91 19.72
CA LEU A 29 -7.23 16.31 20.17
C LEU A 29 -8.05 16.42 21.47
N PRO A 30 -7.60 17.23 22.43
CA PRO A 30 -8.09 18.60 22.44
C PRO A 30 -7.04 19.70 22.71
N ALA A 31 -7.28 20.82 22.02
CA ALA A 31 -7.14 22.24 22.39
C ALA A 31 -5.89 22.79 23.13
N CYS A 32 -5.29 23.77 22.44
CA CYS A 32 -4.61 24.98 22.91
C CYS A 32 -3.39 24.87 23.85
N GLY A 33 -2.23 25.31 23.33
CA GLY A 33 -1.11 25.79 24.15
C GLY A 33 0.23 25.70 23.42
N GLN A 34 0.92 26.83 23.30
CA GLN A 34 2.17 27.04 22.57
C GLN A 34 3.37 26.13 22.94
N GLN A 35 4.33 26.11 22.00
CA GLN A 35 5.78 25.82 22.11
C GLN A 35 6.27 24.37 21.92
N GLY A 36 7.22 24.23 20.99
CA GLY A 36 8.00 23.02 20.74
C GLY A 36 7.76 22.45 19.36
N ALA A 37 8.65 22.76 18.41
CA ALA A 37 8.84 21.90 17.24
C ALA A 37 9.49 20.61 17.77
N ASP A 38 8.65 19.66 18.15
CA ASP A 38 9.08 18.38 18.69
C ASP A 38 9.62 17.52 17.54
N MET A 39 10.93 17.33 17.54
CA MET A 39 11.62 16.39 16.66
C MET A 39 11.11 15.01 17.05
N ALA A 40 10.34 14.35 16.17
CA ALA A 40 9.75 13.04 16.43
C ALA A 40 10.77 12.11 17.13
N GLU A 41 10.57 11.90 18.43
CA GLU A 41 11.45 11.10 19.26
C GLU A 41 11.47 9.67 18.71
N ALA A 42 12.66 9.06 18.60
CA ALA A 42 12.76 7.69 18.12
C ALA A 42 11.90 6.79 19.01
N PRO A 43 11.03 5.93 18.43
CA PRO A 43 10.09 5.15 19.22
C PRO A 43 10.82 4.36 20.29
N GLN A 44 10.33 4.42 21.53
CA GLN A 44 10.96 3.72 22.64
C GLN A 44 10.95 2.21 22.35
N ARG A 45 11.99 1.49 22.80
CA ARG A 45 12.15 0.05 22.51
C ARG A 45 10.95 -0.80 22.95
N SER A 46 10.22 -0.35 23.98
CA SER A 46 8.97 -0.93 24.47
C SER A 46 7.80 -0.81 23.48
N GLU A 47 7.81 0.21 22.60
CA GLU A 47 6.76 0.44 21.61
C GLU A 47 7.01 -0.30 20.29
N LEU A 48 8.26 -0.71 20.04
CA LEU A 48 8.62 -1.46 18.84
C LEU A 48 8.23 -2.94 18.96
N PHE A 49 8.27 -3.51 20.17
CA PHE A 49 8.08 -4.94 20.39
C PHE A 49 7.03 -5.20 21.47
N GLY A 50 6.09 -6.10 21.22
CA GLY A 50 5.04 -6.47 22.18
C GLY A 50 5.54 -7.27 23.38
N SER A 51 6.77 -7.81 23.34
CA SER A 51 7.37 -8.54 24.45
C SER A 51 8.90 -8.56 24.39
N PRO A 52 9.59 -8.84 25.52
CA PRO A 52 11.03 -9.07 25.53
C PRO A 52 11.46 -10.23 24.61
N GLN A 53 10.64 -11.28 24.49
CA GLN A 53 10.90 -12.42 23.61
C GLN A 53 10.88 -11.98 22.13
N ALA A 54 9.90 -11.16 21.74
CA ALA A 54 9.82 -10.62 20.39
C ALA A 54 11.04 -9.71 20.07
N ALA A 55 11.45 -8.87 21.02
CA ALA A 55 12.64 -8.02 20.88
C ALA A 55 13.94 -8.84 20.76
N ALA A 56 14.05 -9.94 21.52
CA ALA A 56 15.20 -10.83 21.47
C ALA A 56 15.27 -11.59 20.14
N LEU A 57 14.12 -12.08 19.64
CA LEU A 57 14.01 -12.76 18.36
C LEU A 57 14.39 -11.83 17.21
N TYR A 58 13.83 -10.62 17.20
CA TYR A 58 14.17 -9.59 16.21
C TYR A 58 15.67 -9.26 16.24
N SER A 59 16.24 -9.05 17.43
CA SER A 59 17.68 -8.73 17.55
C SER A 59 18.57 -9.87 17.05
N ALA A 60 18.19 -11.12 17.26
CA ALA A 60 18.91 -12.28 16.73
C ALA A 60 18.84 -12.31 15.20
N ALA A 61 17.66 -12.10 14.61
CA ALA A 61 17.47 -12.00 13.16
C ALA A 61 18.27 -10.84 12.54
N SER A 62 18.20 -9.65 13.13
CA SER A 62 18.95 -8.45 12.71
C SER A 62 20.47 -8.68 12.71
N LYS A 63 20.98 -9.49 13.65
CA LYS A 63 22.39 -9.89 13.72
C LYS A 63 22.73 -11.11 12.84
N GLY A 64 21.76 -11.73 12.19
CA GLY A 64 21.90 -12.97 11.43
C GLY A 64 22.26 -14.20 12.27
N ASP A 65 22.01 -14.17 13.58
CA ASP A 65 22.22 -15.30 14.48
C ASP A 65 20.98 -16.22 14.47
N LEU A 66 20.76 -16.89 13.33
CA LEU A 66 19.64 -17.81 13.15
C LEU A 66 19.65 -18.97 14.16
N PRO A 67 20.79 -19.56 14.57
CA PRO A 67 20.81 -20.58 15.62
C PRO A 67 20.26 -20.06 16.95
N ARG A 68 20.63 -18.84 17.37
CA ARG A 68 20.03 -18.23 18.57
C ARG A 68 18.55 -17.94 18.38
N ALA A 69 18.15 -17.43 17.21
CA ALA A 69 16.76 -17.14 16.91
C ALA A 69 15.89 -18.41 16.98
N ARG A 70 16.36 -19.54 16.44
CA ARG A 70 15.67 -20.84 16.53
C ARG A 70 15.55 -21.34 17.97
N ARG A 71 16.58 -21.15 18.82
CA ARG A 71 16.46 -21.45 20.26
C ARG A 71 15.41 -20.58 20.95
N LEU A 72 15.40 -19.27 20.69
CA LEU A 72 14.38 -18.36 21.22
C LEU A 72 12.96 -18.79 20.80
N MET A 73 12.78 -19.26 19.57
CA MET A 73 11.49 -19.81 19.11
C MET A 73 11.13 -21.11 19.84
N ALA A 74 12.09 -22.01 20.09
CA ALA A 74 11.87 -23.21 20.90
C ALA A 74 11.49 -22.87 22.35
N GLU A 75 11.94 -21.72 22.86
CA GLU A 75 11.58 -21.15 24.16
C GLU A 75 10.26 -20.35 24.14
N GLY A 76 9.55 -20.31 23.00
CA GLY A 76 8.23 -19.70 22.86
C GLY A 76 8.19 -18.31 22.22
N ALA A 77 9.29 -17.80 21.68
CA ALA A 77 9.26 -16.56 20.89
C ALA A 77 8.47 -16.78 19.58
N ASN A 78 7.45 -15.96 19.35
CA ASN A 78 6.61 -16.03 18.15
C ASN A 78 7.12 -15.06 17.07
N PRO A 79 7.50 -15.52 15.86
CA PRO A 79 7.94 -14.65 14.77
C PRO A 79 6.81 -13.75 14.23
N ASN A 80 5.56 -14.11 14.48
CA ASN A 80 4.36 -13.37 14.10
C ASN A 80 3.78 -12.54 15.27
N ALA A 81 4.56 -12.29 16.32
CA ALA A 81 4.12 -11.48 17.46
C ALA A 81 3.84 -10.03 17.04
N PHE A 82 2.74 -9.48 17.54
CA PHE A 82 2.35 -8.08 17.34
C PHE A 82 2.81 -7.20 18.51
N ASN A 83 3.11 -5.93 18.23
CA ASN A 83 3.28 -4.88 19.23
C ASN A 83 1.94 -4.14 19.51
N ALA A 84 1.97 -3.14 20.39
CA ALA A 84 0.78 -2.36 20.77
C ALA A 84 0.20 -1.49 19.63
N ARG A 85 0.92 -1.35 18.52
CA ARG A 85 0.49 -0.65 17.29
C ARG A 85 -0.02 -1.61 16.22
N GLU A 86 -0.30 -2.86 16.58
CA GLU A 86 -0.73 -3.90 15.64
C GLU A 86 0.27 -4.13 14.49
N GLN A 87 1.57 -3.94 14.74
CA GLN A 87 2.64 -4.26 13.81
C GLN A 87 3.32 -5.57 14.22
N ASN A 88 3.49 -6.49 13.27
CA ASN A 88 4.29 -7.69 13.52
C ASN A 88 5.80 -7.43 13.31
N LEU A 89 6.65 -8.44 13.52
CA LEU A 89 8.09 -8.27 13.40
C LEU A 89 8.57 -7.94 11.97
N LEU A 90 7.88 -8.42 10.92
CA LEU A 90 8.19 -8.06 9.53
C LEU A 90 7.85 -6.58 9.28
N ASP A 91 6.73 -6.09 9.82
CA ASP A 91 6.32 -4.68 9.71
C ASP A 91 7.31 -3.77 10.42
N VAL A 92 7.76 -4.15 11.62
CA VAL A 92 8.82 -3.41 12.34
C VAL A 92 10.10 -3.36 11.50
N ALA A 93 10.51 -4.48 10.89
CA ALA A 93 11.71 -4.50 10.05
C ALA A 93 11.59 -3.57 8.83
N MET A 94 10.43 -3.52 8.18
CA MET A 94 10.16 -2.60 7.07
C MET A 94 10.21 -1.14 7.51
N VAL A 95 9.57 -0.78 8.62
CA VAL A 95 9.59 0.60 9.17
C VAL A 95 11.01 1.03 9.55
N GLN A 96 11.79 0.11 10.12
CA GLN A 96 13.17 0.38 10.52
C GLN A 96 14.18 0.31 9.36
N GLY A 97 13.76 -0.15 8.17
CA GLY A 97 14.66 -0.38 7.04
C GLY A 97 15.63 -1.56 7.25
N ASP A 98 15.37 -2.43 8.21
CA ASP A 98 16.27 -3.53 8.61
C ASP A 98 16.02 -4.77 7.74
N ARG A 99 16.60 -4.73 6.54
CA ARG A 99 16.53 -5.82 5.55
C ARG A 99 17.03 -7.16 6.11
N ARG A 100 18.05 -7.12 6.98
CA ARG A 100 18.64 -8.35 7.55
C ARG A 100 17.70 -8.99 8.57
N ALA A 101 17.08 -8.20 9.44
CA ALA A 101 16.04 -8.72 10.34
C ALA A 101 14.89 -9.30 9.53
N PHE A 102 14.43 -8.60 8.49
CA PHE A 102 13.34 -9.04 7.64
C PHE A 102 13.61 -10.39 6.96
N ASP A 103 14.74 -10.53 6.24
CA ASP A 103 15.12 -11.79 5.60
C ASP A 103 15.27 -12.92 6.64
N GLY A 104 15.89 -12.61 7.78
CA GLY A 104 16.04 -13.56 8.87
C GLY A 104 14.70 -14.02 9.45
N LEU A 105 13.73 -13.11 9.62
CA LEU A 105 12.39 -13.42 10.10
C LEU A 105 11.62 -14.30 9.11
N LEU A 106 11.73 -14.05 7.80
CA LEU A 106 11.17 -14.93 6.78
C LEU A 106 11.79 -16.34 6.85
N GLU A 107 13.10 -16.46 7.05
CA GLU A 107 13.80 -17.75 7.21
C GLU A 107 13.47 -18.49 8.51
N LEU A 108 12.96 -17.76 9.49
CA LEU A 108 12.46 -18.28 10.76
C LEU A 108 10.96 -18.64 10.67
N GLY A 109 10.31 -18.41 9.54
CA GLY A 109 8.90 -18.76 9.32
C GLY A 109 7.92 -17.70 9.80
N ALA A 110 8.33 -16.43 9.89
CA ALA A 110 7.36 -15.34 9.91
C ALA A 110 6.50 -15.41 8.65
N ASP A 111 5.17 -15.35 8.81
CA ASP A 111 4.21 -15.50 7.73
C ASP A 111 3.77 -14.11 7.22
N PRO A 112 4.13 -13.73 5.99
CA PRO A 112 3.73 -12.44 5.41
C PRO A 112 2.22 -12.25 5.24
N ALA A 113 1.45 -13.33 5.24
CA ALA A 113 0.00 -13.33 5.13
C ALA A 113 -0.70 -13.39 6.50
N PHE A 114 0.04 -13.48 7.61
CA PHE A 114 -0.55 -13.51 8.94
C PHE A 114 -1.17 -12.16 9.30
N LEU A 115 -2.50 -12.13 9.34
CA LEU A 115 -3.26 -10.94 9.67
C LEU A 115 -3.34 -10.69 11.19
N GLY A 116 -3.52 -11.76 11.98
CA GLY A 116 -3.79 -11.67 13.41
C GLY A 116 -4.94 -10.69 13.73
N GLY A 117 -4.65 -9.68 14.54
CA GLY A 117 -5.59 -8.60 14.88
C GLY A 117 -5.45 -7.34 14.03
N ALA A 118 -4.48 -7.28 13.11
CA ALA A 118 -4.23 -6.09 12.29
C ALA A 118 -5.27 -5.96 11.16
N ARG A 119 -5.36 -4.76 10.58
CA ARG A 119 -6.18 -4.53 9.39
C ARG A 119 -5.56 -5.11 8.13
N ASP A 120 -4.24 -4.98 7.98
CA ASP A 120 -3.47 -5.30 6.78
C ASP A 120 -2.40 -6.37 7.10
N THR A 121 -2.12 -7.26 6.16
CA THR A 121 -0.99 -8.20 6.29
C THR A 121 0.32 -7.52 5.91
N SER A 122 1.47 -8.11 6.26
CA SER A 122 2.77 -7.57 5.83
C SER A 122 2.92 -7.49 4.31
N MET A 123 2.27 -8.37 3.55
CA MET A 123 2.21 -8.25 2.07
C MET A 123 1.55 -6.95 1.61
N HIS A 124 0.44 -6.54 2.25
CA HIS A 124 -0.25 -5.28 1.94
C HIS A 124 0.59 -4.08 2.36
N PHE A 125 1.27 -4.18 3.50
CA PHE A 125 2.13 -3.13 3.98
C PHE A 125 3.32 -2.95 3.02
N ALA A 126 4.02 -4.03 2.66
CA ALA A 126 5.11 -4.03 1.69
C ALA A 126 4.71 -3.48 0.30
N ALA A 127 3.50 -3.80 -0.17
CA ALA A 127 2.98 -3.30 -1.44
C ALA A 127 2.89 -1.77 -1.53
N GLN A 128 2.76 -1.09 -0.38
CA GLN A 128 2.69 0.38 -0.29
C GLN A 128 4.07 1.06 -0.23
N PHE A 129 5.17 0.32 -0.02
CA PHE A 129 6.51 0.90 0.02
C PHE A 129 7.06 1.14 -1.39
N GLU A 130 7.71 2.28 -1.61
CA GLU A 130 8.40 2.57 -2.87
C GLU A 130 9.56 1.58 -3.14
N ASP A 131 10.18 1.07 -2.08
CA ASP A 131 11.23 0.06 -2.17
C ASP A 131 10.65 -1.33 -2.43
N PRO A 132 10.81 -1.89 -3.65
CA PRO A 132 10.19 -3.16 -4.02
C PRO A 132 10.87 -4.37 -3.36
N TYR A 133 11.98 -4.16 -2.66
CA TYR A 133 12.73 -5.23 -2.00
C TYR A 133 11.84 -6.06 -1.06
N TRP A 134 11.04 -5.40 -0.22
CA TRP A 134 10.24 -6.08 0.82
C TRP A 134 9.24 -7.06 0.21
N LEU A 135 8.47 -6.58 -0.76
CA LEU A 135 7.47 -7.38 -1.45
C LEU A 135 8.13 -8.49 -2.26
N LYS A 136 9.21 -8.17 -2.98
CA LYS A 136 9.98 -9.15 -3.76
C LYS A 136 10.52 -10.28 -2.88
N ALA A 137 11.06 -9.95 -1.71
CA ALA A 137 11.61 -10.94 -0.79
C ALA A 137 10.53 -11.90 -0.28
N MET A 138 9.35 -11.41 0.10
CA MET A 138 8.22 -12.25 0.51
C MET A 138 7.75 -13.16 -0.64
N LEU A 139 7.55 -12.62 -1.85
CA LEU A 139 7.14 -13.39 -3.04
C LEU A 139 8.17 -14.47 -3.39
N THR A 140 9.47 -14.16 -3.31
CA THR A 140 10.56 -15.12 -3.56
C THR A 140 10.57 -16.27 -2.56
N LYS A 141 10.10 -16.04 -1.32
CA LYS A 141 9.93 -17.07 -0.29
C LYS A 141 8.59 -17.82 -0.41
N GLY A 142 7.81 -17.58 -1.46
CA GLY A 142 6.57 -18.31 -1.75
C GLY A 142 5.33 -17.75 -1.06
N ALA A 143 5.38 -16.52 -0.54
CA ALA A 143 4.17 -15.87 -0.04
C ALA A 143 3.14 -15.71 -1.17
N SER A 144 1.88 -16.01 -0.88
CA SER A 144 0.80 -15.84 -1.86
C SER A 144 0.63 -14.36 -2.21
N PRO A 145 0.59 -13.99 -3.51
CA PRO A 145 0.30 -12.61 -3.92
C PRO A 145 -1.16 -12.20 -3.63
N ASP A 146 -2.03 -13.17 -3.29
CA ASP A 146 -3.47 -12.98 -3.05
C ASP A 146 -3.85 -13.11 -1.57
N ALA A 147 -2.89 -12.89 -0.65
CA ALA A 147 -3.21 -12.77 0.77
C ALA A 147 -4.35 -11.77 0.98
N ARG A 148 -5.31 -12.06 1.87
CA ARG A 148 -6.46 -11.16 2.09
C ARG A 148 -6.36 -10.40 3.39
N ASN A 149 -6.55 -9.09 3.33
CA ASN A 149 -6.63 -8.24 4.53
C ASN A 149 -8.02 -8.30 5.19
N ALA A 150 -8.21 -7.52 6.26
CA ALA A 150 -9.48 -7.43 6.97
C ALA A 150 -10.63 -6.85 6.13
N MET A 151 -10.38 -6.34 4.93
CA MET A 151 -11.38 -5.87 3.96
C MET A 151 -11.49 -6.79 2.73
N GLU A 152 -10.92 -7.99 2.80
CA GLU A 152 -10.81 -8.96 1.70
C GLU A 152 -10.11 -8.42 0.45
N GLU A 153 -9.38 -7.32 0.58
CA GLU A 153 -8.51 -6.81 -0.48
C GLU A 153 -7.25 -7.69 -0.57
N THR A 154 -6.66 -7.77 -1.76
CA THR A 154 -5.33 -8.37 -1.98
C THR A 154 -4.24 -7.28 -1.97
N PRO A 155 -2.95 -7.63 -1.83
CA PRO A 155 -1.84 -6.68 -1.93
C PRO A 155 -1.88 -5.81 -3.19
N LEU A 156 -2.45 -6.31 -4.28
CA LEU A 156 -2.59 -5.55 -5.53
C LEU A 156 -3.51 -4.33 -5.39
N PHE A 157 -4.50 -4.35 -4.49
CA PHE A 157 -5.28 -3.17 -4.14
C PHE A 157 -4.44 -2.10 -3.42
N ALA A 158 -3.52 -2.54 -2.56
CA ALA A 158 -2.66 -1.66 -1.77
C ALA A 158 -1.49 -1.10 -2.58
N ALA A 159 -1.05 -1.82 -3.61
CA ALA A 159 0.04 -1.40 -4.51
C ALA A 159 -0.31 -0.22 -5.42
N LEU A 160 -1.59 0.17 -5.53
CA LEU A 160 -2.01 1.27 -6.40
C LEU A 160 -1.63 2.61 -5.78
N GLY A 161 -0.58 3.22 -6.32
CA GLY A 161 0.00 4.47 -5.83
C GLY A 161 0.97 5.09 -6.84
N PRO A 162 1.32 6.37 -6.68
CA PRO A 162 2.11 7.10 -7.68
C PRO A 162 3.56 6.62 -7.82
N THR A 163 4.10 5.90 -6.83
CA THR A 163 5.52 5.48 -6.77
C THR A 163 5.70 3.97 -6.69
N THR A 164 4.62 3.20 -6.71
CA THR A 164 4.59 1.75 -6.41
C THR A 164 4.34 0.89 -7.65
N ASP A 165 4.53 1.44 -8.85
CA ASP A 165 4.32 0.72 -10.13
C ASP A 165 5.15 -0.58 -10.22
N LYS A 166 6.36 -0.58 -9.66
CA LYS A 166 7.19 -1.81 -9.57
C LYS A 166 6.54 -2.90 -8.72
N ASN A 167 5.81 -2.53 -7.67
CA ASN A 167 5.10 -3.50 -6.82
C ASN A 167 3.87 -4.06 -7.52
N VAL A 168 3.16 -3.22 -8.30
CA VAL A 168 2.07 -3.69 -9.17
C VAL A 168 2.61 -4.74 -10.13
N GLN A 169 3.72 -4.47 -10.81
CA GLN A 169 4.33 -5.43 -11.73
C GLN A 169 4.80 -6.71 -11.02
N LEU A 170 5.43 -6.60 -9.84
CA LEU A 170 5.86 -7.77 -9.07
C LEU A 170 4.69 -8.69 -8.68
N LEU A 171 3.55 -8.12 -8.29
CA LEU A 171 2.36 -8.90 -7.94
C LEU A 171 1.75 -9.57 -9.18
N LEU A 172 1.68 -8.85 -10.31
CA LEU A 172 1.19 -9.42 -11.57
C LEU A 172 2.10 -10.54 -12.07
N ASP A 173 3.43 -10.35 -12.03
CA ASP A 173 4.43 -11.37 -12.39
C ASP A 173 4.34 -12.61 -11.48
N ALA A 174 3.96 -12.42 -10.21
CA ALA A 174 3.70 -13.49 -9.27
C ALA A 174 2.33 -14.16 -9.45
N GLY A 175 1.50 -13.70 -10.40
CA GLY A 175 0.20 -14.28 -10.71
C GLY A 175 -0.95 -13.79 -9.83
N ALA A 176 -0.87 -12.58 -9.28
CA ALA A 176 -1.98 -11.98 -8.51
C ALA A 176 -3.29 -11.95 -9.31
N ASP A 177 -4.40 -12.29 -8.65
CA ASP A 177 -5.73 -12.28 -9.25
C ASP A 177 -6.24 -10.84 -9.44
N VAL A 178 -6.30 -10.41 -10.71
CA VAL A 178 -6.85 -9.10 -11.10
C VAL A 178 -8.37 -9.01 -10.94
N HIS A 179 -9.05 -10.14 -10.82
CA HIS A 179 -10.51 -10.23 -10.64
C HIS A 179 -10.92 -10.28 -9.16
N ALA A 180 -9.96 -10.20 -8.24
CA ALA A 180 -10.22 -10.16 -6.81
C ALA A 180 -11.18 -9.01 -6.45
N ARG A 181 -12.00 -9.27 -5.43
CA ARG A 181 -12.99 -8.32 -4.93
C ARG A 181 -12.81 -8.12 -3.44
N SER A 182 -12.85 -6.86 -3.03
CA SER A 182 -12.95 -6.51 -1.61
C SER A 182 -14.31 -6.95 -1.03
N ARG A 183 -14.43 -6.88 0.29
CA ARG A 183 -15.67 -7.18 1.03
C ARG A 183 -16.84 -6.34 0.54
N SER A 184 -16.61 -5.08 0.15
CA SER A 184 -17.62 -4.18 -0.40
C SER A 184 -17.86 -4.38 -1.91
N ARG A 185 -17.45 -5.54 -2.43
CA ARG A 185 -17.56 -5.93 -3.84
C ARG A 185 -16.79 -5.01 -4.81
N GLN A 186 -15.81 -4.25 -4.33
CA GLN A 186 -14.99 -3.38 -5.19
C GLN A 186 -13.95 -4.20 -5.96
N THR A 187 -13.80 -3.91 -7.24
CA THR A 187 -12.72 -4.43 -8.10
C THR A 187 -11.52 -3.49 -8.10
N LEU A 188 -10.38 -3.91 -8.70
CA LEU A 188 -9.23 -3.03 -8.89
C LEU A 188 -9.54 -1.77 -9.70
N LEU A 189 -10.48 -1.84 -10.66
CA LEU A 189 -10.95 -0.65 -11.39
C LEU A 189 -11.59 0.38 -10.44
N HIS A 190 -12.39 -0.06 -9.47
CA HIS A 190 -12.98 0.84 -8.48
C HIS A 190 -11.91 1.52 -7.63
N LYS A 191 -10.92 0.73 -7.15
CA LYS A 191 -9.82 1.27 -6.35
C LYS A 191 -9.00 2.28 -7.15
N ALA A 192 -8.56 1.93 -8.35
CA ALA A 192 -7.80 2.79 -9.25
C ALA A 192 -8.55 4.08 -9.58
N ALA A 193 -9.86 3.99 -9.86
CA ALA A 193 -10.71 5.15 -10.10
C ALA A 193 -10.84 6.07 -8.88
N ASN A 194 -11.04 5.50 -7.68
CA ASN A 194 -11.20 6.27 -6.43
C ASN A 194 -9.97 7.10 -6.08
N ILE A 195 -8.78 6.60 -6.39
CA ILE A 195 -7.51 7.28 -6.11
C ILE A 195 -6.95 8.06 -7.31
N ASN A 196 -7.68 8.12 -8.43
CA ASN A 196 -7.26 8.74 -9.68
C ASN A 196 -5.97 8.14 -10.28
N ALA A 197 -5.74 6.83 -10.11
CA ALA A 197 -4.65 6.11 -10.75
C ALA A 197 -5.02 5.78 -12.21
N PHE A 198 -5.07 6.79 -13.07
CA PHE A 198 -5.57 6.67 -14.44
C PHE A 198 -4.80 5.65 -15.29
N GLY A 199 -3.48 5.50 -15.07
CA GLY A 199 -2.67 4.50 -15.76
C GLY A 199 -3.08 3.06 -15.41
N ASP A 200 -3.35 2.81 -14.13
CA ASP A 200 -3.80 1.50 -13.65
C ASP A 200 -5.21 1.15 -14.13
N VAL A 201 -6.10 2.15 -14.29
CA VAL A 201 -7.41 1.90 -14.92
C VAL A 201 -7.23 1.32 -16.32
N ALA A 202 -6.41 1.94 -17.17
CA ALA A 202 -6.14 1.41 -18.51
C ALA A 202 -5.51 0.02 -18.45
N ARG A 203 -4.51 -0.19 -17.59
CA ARG A 203 -3.86 -1.50 -17.38
C ARG A 203 -4.88 -2.58 -17.02
N PHE A 204 -5.77 -2.33 -16.07
CA PHE A 204 -6.74 -3.34 -15.62
C PHE A 204 -7.85 -3.62 -16.64
N LEU A 205 -8.22 -2.64 -17.47
CA LEU A 205 -9.12 -2.89 -18.60
C LEU A 205 -8.48 -3.85 -19.61
N GLU A 206 -7.20 -3.64 -19.97
CA GLU A 206 -6.46 -4.54 -20.86
C GLU A 206 -6.25 -5.93 -20.26
N LEU A 207 -6.10 -6.02 -18.94
CA LEU A 207 -6.03 -7.30 -18.21
C LEU A 207 -7.40 -7.97 -18.01
N GLY A 208 -8.48 -7.42 -18.60
CA GLY A 208 -9.80 -8.05 -18.63
C GLY A 208 -10.62 -7.89 -17.34
N VAL A 209 -10.27 -6.96 -16.45
CA VAL A 209 -11.11 -6.67 -15.27
C VAL A 209 -12.45 -6.11 -15.74
N ASP A 210 -13.56 -6.73 -15.30
CA ASP A 210 -14.91 -6.37 -15.73
C ASP A 210 -15.24 -4.89 -15.40
N PRO A 211 -15.39 -4.03 -16.42
CA PRO A 211 -15.70 -2.60 -16.25
C PRO A 211 -17.16 -2.34 -15.86
N THR A 212 -18.02 -3.35 -15.96
CA THR A 212 -19.45 -3.26 -15.63
C THR A 212 -19.77 -3.79 -14.23
N ALA A 213 -18.77 -4.38 -13.55
CA ALA A 213 -18.92 -4.89 -12.20
C ALA A 213 -19.40 -3.79 -11.25
N LYS A 214 -20.45 -4.09 -10.49
CA LYS A 214 -21.01 -3.18 -9.47
C LYS A 214 -20.53 -3.55 -8.08
N ASN A 215 -20.15 -2.54 -7.30
CA ASN A 215 -19.94 -2.66 -5.85
C ASN A 215 -21.28 -2.75 -5.08
N ASP A 216 -21.23 -2.85 -3.76
CA ASP A 216 -22.44 -2.98 -2.91
C ASP A 216 -23.42 -1.81 -3.02
N VAL A 217 -22.94 -0.63 -3.42
CA VAL A 217 -23.77 0.57 -3.61
C VAL A 217 -24.36 0.63 -5.03
N GLY A 218 -24.05 -0.35 -5.89
CA GLY A 218 -24.58 -0.43 -7.25
C GLY A 218 -23.81 0.39 -8.28
N ASN A 219 -22.68 0.99 -7.91
CA ASN A 219 -21.84 1.79 -8.80
C ASN A 219 -20.81 0.91 -9.52
N THR A 220 -20.53 1.23 -10.78
CA THR A 220 -19.32 0.76 -11.48
C THR A 220 -18.13 1.66 -11.13
N PHE A 221 -16.93 1.34 -11.62
CA PHE A 221 -15.76 2.21 -11.46
C PHE A 221 -15.96 3.59 -12.11
N GLN A 222 -16.81 3.67 -13.15
CA GLN A 222 -17.04 4.88 -13.93
C GLN A 222 -17.60 6.02 -13.07
N ALA A 223 -18.44 5.70 -12.08
CA ALA A 223 -19.03 6.68 -11.16
C ALA A 223 -17.96 7.50 -10.42
N SER A 224 -16.88 6.86 -9.98
CA SER A 224 -15.74 7.56 -9.37
C SER A 224 -14.79 8.13 -10.43
N PHE A 225 -14.55 7.38 -11.50
CA PHE A 225 -13.59 7.73 -12.54
C PHE A 225 -13.97 9.01 -13.29
N PHE A 226 -15.26 9.26 -13.52
CA PHE A 226 -15.78 10.45 -14.22
C PHE A 226 -16.23 11.58 -13.29
N ARG A 227 -16.22 11.37 -11.97
CA ARG A 227 -16.68 12.35 -10.96
C ARG A 227 -15.98 13.70 -11.04
N THR A 228 -14.66 13.71 -11.26
CA THR A 228 -13.88 14.95 -11.35
C THR A 228 -14.16 15.64 -12.69
N PRO A 229 -14.60 16.92 -12.73
CA PRO A 229 -14.92 17.61 -13.97
C PRO A 229 -13.65 17.83 -14.80
N GLU A 230 -13.78 17.77 -16.13
CA GLU A 230 -12.63 17.79 -17.05
C GLU A 230 -11.76 19.05 -16.93
N ARG A 231 -12.38 20.20 -16.61
CA ARG A 231 -11.67 21.46 -16.34
C ARG A 231 -10.69 21.40 -15.16
N ALA A 232 -10.88 20.47 -14.23
CA ALA A 232 -10.04 20.29 -13.05
C ALA A 232 -8.89 19.28 -13.28
N LEU A 233 -8.86 18.61 -14.44
CA LEU A 233 -7.82 17.64 -14.77
C LEU A 233 -6.59 18.32 -15.39
N ASN A 234 -5.41 17.84 -15.04
CA ASN A 234 -4.18 18.14 -15.79
C ASN A 234 -4.20 17.43 -17.17
N SER A 235 -3.26 17.77 -18.05
CA SER A 235 -3.19 17.20 -19.41
C SER A 235 -3.10 15.68 -19.41
N GLY A 236 -2.20 15.10 -18.61
CA GLY A 236 -2.03 13.65 -18.55
C GLY A 236 -3.28 12.90 -18.09
N ALA A 237 -4.01 13.45 -17.12
CA ALA A 237 -5.28 12.89 -16.66
C ALA A 237 -6.39 12.99 -17.73
N LYS A 238 -6.42 14.08 -18.52
CA LYS A 238 -7.32 14.20 -19.67
C LYS A 238 -7.01 13.14 -20.73
N ASP A 239 -5.74 12.98 -21.08
CA ASP A 239 -5.30 11.99 -22.07
C ASP A 239 -5.65 10.57 -21.63
N ALA A 240 -5.38 10.24 -20.37
CA ALA A 240 -5.70 8.93 -19.82
C ALA A 240 -7.22 8.67 -19.78
N ARG A 241 -8.01 9.68 -19.41
CA ARG A 241 -9.48 9.59 -19.46
C ARG A 241 -10.00 9.42 -20.89
N ALA A 242 -9.42 10.13 -21.86
CA ALA A 242 -9.76 9.98 -23.28
C ALA A 242 -9.47 8.56 -23.78
N LYS A 243 -8.33 7.97 -23.39
CA LYS A 243 -7.99 6.56 -23.69
C LYS A 243 -9.01 5.59 -23.10
N VAL A 244 -9.39 5.76 -21.84
CA VAL A 244 -10.41 4.92 -21.20
C VAL A 244 -11.77 5.05 -21.91
N ARG A 245 -12.20 6.27 -22.29
CA ARG A 245 -13.43 6.47 -23.08
C ARG A 245 -13.37 5.76 -24.43
N ALA A 246 -12.25 5.87 -25.13
CA ALA A 246 -12.05 5.21 -26.42
C ALA A 246 -12.12 3.68 -26.25
N TRP A 247 -11.47 3.15 -25.22
CA TRP A 247 -11.51 1.73 -24.89
C TRP A 247 -12.94 1.24 -24.59
N LEU A 248 -13.69 1.95 -23.74
CA LEU A 248 -15.08 1.59 -23.40
C LEU A 248 -15.97 1.58 -24.66
N ARG A 249 -15.83 2.58 -25.53
CA ARG A 249 -16.58 2.63 -26.81
C ARG A 249 -16.22 1.48 -27.73
N ALA A 250 -14.93 1.16 -27.87
CA ALA A 250 -14.47 0.05 -28.70
C ALA A 250 -15.03 -1.31 -28.24
N HIS A 251 -15.33 -1.43 -26.95
CA HIS A 251 -15.91 -2.64 -26.34
C HIS A 251 -17.43 -2.53 -26.11
N ASN A 252 -18.10 -1.55 -26.70
CA ASN A 252 -19.56 -1.33 -26.61
C ASN A 252 -20.08 -1.16 -25.17
N ILE A 253 -19.28 -0.58 -24.28
CA ILE A 253 -19.67 -0.31 -22.90
C ILE A 253 -20.20 1.13 -22.79
N PRO A 254 -21.43 1.35 -22.29
CA PRO A 254 -21.98 2.69 -22.09
C PRO A 254 -21.12 3.53 -21.13
N ILE A 255 -20.95 4.81 -21.47
CA ILE A 255 -20.21 5.75 -20.63
C ILE A 255 -21.16 6.37 -19.59
N GLU A 256 -20.85 6.17 -18.31
CA GLU A 256 -21.64 6.64 -17.16
C GLU A 256 -21.13 8.02 -16.67
N GLU A 257 -21.49 9.10 -17.36
CA GLU A 257 -21.11 10.46 -16.97
C GLU A 257 -22.15 11.12 -16.05
N SER A 258 -21.70 11.61 -14.90
CA SER A 258 -22.48 12.49 -14.02
C SER A 258 -22.61 13.88 -14.67
N GLY A 259 -23.56 14.00 -15.61
CA GLY A 259 -23.82 15.27 -16.33
C GLY A 259 -24.85 15.22 -17.47
N GLN A 260 -25.59 14.13 -17.66
CA GLN A 260 -26.68 14.03 -18.66
C GLN A 260 -28.06 13.78 -18.01
N ARG A 261 -28.32 14.36 -16.85
CA ARG A 261 -29.68 14.52 -16.32
C ARG A 261 -29.92 15.99 -16.00
#